data_AF-A0A955KMB3-F1
#
_entry.id   AF-A0A955KMB3-F1
#
_cell.length_a   1.000
_cell.length_b   1.000
_cell.length_c   1.000
_cell.angle_alpha   90.00
_cell.angle_beta   90.00
_cell.angle_gamma   90.00
#
_symmetry.space_group_name_H-M   'P 1'
#
loop_
_entity.id
_entity.type
_entity.pdbx_description
1 polymer ?
#
loop_
_entity_poly.entity_id
_entity_poly.type
_entity_poly.pdbx_seq_one_letter_code
_entity_poly.pdbx_strand_id
1 'polypeptide(L)'
;MKRKRKELPFLEQLEKVPNVSLACERVGIARNTVYRWCNEDPDFKARMDTALSYGTQSVNDLAESKLISHINNGNLRAIQYWLDNNKKTYIKPRDKNMWKQPFVPVTKIVIERPDGIEVDVEEGELEE
;
A
#
# COMPACT_ATOMS: atom_id res chain seq x y z
N MET A 1 8.93 14.52 -32.35
CA MET A 1 7.45 14.43 -32.45
C MET A 1 6.82 13.18 -31.84
N LYS A 2 7.46 11.98 -31.83
CA LYS A 2 6.84 10.73 -31.32
C LYS A 2 6.48 10.74 -29.81
N ARG A 3 7.22 11.48 -28.97
CA ARG A 3 7.01 11.58 -27.51
C ARG A 3 5.71 12.30 -27.15
N LYS A 4 5.58 13.58 -27.55
CA LYS A 4 4.40 14.42 -27.25
C LYS A 4 3.06 13.78 -27.65
N ARG A 5 3.04 13.01 -28.74
CA ARG A 5 1.83 12.31 -29.21
C ARG A 5 1.30 11.28 -28.20
N LYS A 6 2.18 10.65 -27.43
CA LYS A 6 1.81 9.64 -26.43
C LYS A 6 1.82 10.20 -25.00
N GLU A 7 2.54 11.29 -24.78
CA GLU A 7 2.64 11.98 -23.49
C GLU A 7 1.30 12.58 -23.05
N LEU A 8 0.63 13.33 -23.93
CA LEU A 8 -0.63 13.99 -23.59
C LEU A 8 -1.76 12.99 -23.29
N PRO A 9 -2.04 11.97 -24.13
CA PRO A 9 -3.06 10.98 -23.81
C PRO A 9 -2.75 10.17 -22.55
N PHE A 10 -1.47 9.97 -22.23
CA PHE A 10 -1.06 9.28 -21.00
C PHE A 10 -1.43 10.09 -19.76
N LEU A 11 -1.12 11.39 -19.74
CA LEU A 11 -1.49 12.28 -18.63
C LEU A 11 -3.01 12.39 -18.47
N GLU A 12 -3.76 12.53 -19.57
CA GLU A 12 -5.23 12.55 -19.54
C GLU A 12 -5.85 11.26 -18.99
N GLN A 13 -5.25 10.09 -19.26
CA GLN A 13 -5.69 8.84 -18.65
C GLN A 13 -5.39 8.79 -17.16
N LEU A 14 -4.26 9.35 -16.75
CA LEU A 14 -3.82 9.39 -15.36
C LEU A 14 -4.71 10.28 -14.49
N GLU A 15 -5.20 11.39 -15.06
CA GLU A 15 -6.19 12.28 -14.42
C GLU A 15 -7.55 11.60 -14.21
N LYS A 16 -7.90 10.60 -15.02
CA LYS A 16 -9.16 9.85 -14.87
C LYS A 16 -9.02 8.66 -13.94
N VAL A 17 -7.91 7.95 -14.06
CA VAL A 17 -7.60 6.78 -13.24
C VAL A 17 -6.14 6.89 -12.81
N PRO A 18 -5.85 7.09 -11.50
CA PRO A 18 -4.50 7.25 -10.98
C PRO A 18 -3.75 5.91 -10.91
N ASN A 19 -3.70 5.18 -12.03
CA ASN A 19 -3.01 3.91 -12.18
C ASN A 19 -2.09 3.96 -13.41
N VAL A 20 -0.79 4.06 -13.14
CA VAL A 20 0.26 4.17 -14.17
C VAL A 20 0.26 2.96 -15.10
N SER A 21 0.08 1.75 -14.59
CA SER A 21 0.09 0.52 -15.40
C SER A 21 -1.06 0.51 -16.41
N LEU A 22 -2.26 0.84 -15.95
CA LEU A 22 -3.45 0.91 -16.80
C LEU A 22 -3.35 2.03 -17.84
N ALA A 23 -2.86 3.21 -17.44
CA ALA A 23 -2.63 4.30 -18.38
C ALA A 23 -1.58 3.95 -19.44
N CYS A 24 -0.50 3.26 -19.06
CA CYS A 24 0.51 2.74 -19.97
C CYS A 24 -0.08 1.76 -20.99
N GLU A 25 -0.91 0.82 -20.54
CA GLU A 25 -1.58 -0.16 -21.40
C GLU A 25 -2.51 0.52 -22.42
N ARG A 26 -3.34 1.47 -21.96
CA ARG A 26 -4.29 2.20 -22.84
C ARG A 26 -3.62 3.03 -23.93
N VAL A 27 -2.45 3.60 -23.65
CA VAL A 27 -1.71 4.42 -24.63
C VAL A 27 -0.71 3.57 -25.44
N GLY A 28 -0.50 2.31 -25.04
CA GLY A 28 0.48 1.41 -25.66
C GLY A 28 1.91 1.89 -25.45
N ILE A 29 2.29 2.18 -24.21
CA ILE A 29 3.64 2.56 -23.78
C ILE A 29 4.12 1.57 -22.71
N ALA A 30 5.38 1.17 -22.74
CA ALA A 30 5.97 0.40 -21.64
C ALA A 30 6.23 1.29 -20.42
N ARG A 31 5.95 0.80 -19.20
CA ARG A 31 6.22 1.53 -17.94
C ARG A 31 7.65 2.08 -17.85
N ASN A 32 8.63 1.29 -18.27
CA ASN A 32 10.04 1.70 -18.28
C ASN A 32 10.28 2.96 -19.14
N THR A 33 9.50 3.15 -20.21
CA THR A 33 9.61 4.36 -21.04
C THR A 33 9.09 5.58 -20.30
N VAL A 34 8.00 5.46 -19.54
CA VAL A 34 7.45 6.55 -18.74
C VAL A 34 8.43 6.92 -17.62
N TYR A 35 8.96 5.94 -16.89
CA TYR A 35 9.95 6.21 -15.83
C TYR A 35 11.23 6.86 -16.38
N ARG A 36 11.67 6.45 -17.57
CA ARG A 36 12.78 7.13 -18.25
C ARG A 36 12.44 8.59 -18.55
N TRP A 37 11.23 8.89 -19.02
CA TRP A 37 10.82 10.29 -19.23
C TRP A 37 10.80 11.09 -17.93
N CYS A 38 10.38 10.48 -16.81
CA CYS A 38 10.44 11.14 -15.50
C CYS A 38 11.87 11.48 -15.06
N ASN A 39 12.87 10.68 -15.47
CA ASN A 39 14.27 10.91 -15.15
C ASN A 39 14.94 11.92 -16.11
N GLU A 40 14.58 11.88 -17.39
CA GLU A 40 15.14 12.77 -18.43
C GLU A 40 14.49 14.17 -18.43
N ASP A 41 13.25 14.28 -17.95
CA ASP A 41 12.42 15.49 -18.03
C ASP A 41 11.70 15.72 -16.68
N PRO A 42 12.28 16.54 -15.79
CA PRO A 42 11.67 16.89 -14.51
C PRO A 42 10.30 17.59 -14.65
N ASP A 43 10.08 18.35 -15.72
CA ASP A 43 8.81 19.04 -15.97
C ASP A 43 7.70 18.03 -16.34
N PHE A 44 8.06 16.96 -17.07
CA PHE A 44 7.15 15.85 -17.30
C PHE A 44 6.77 15.15 -15.99
N LYS A 45 7.75 14.91 -15.10
CA LYS A 45 7.48 14.32 -13.80
C LYS A 45 6.51 15.18 -12.97
N ALA A 46 6.74 16.49 -12.90
CA ALA A 46 5.85 17.40 -12.18
C ALA A 46 4.41 17.37 -12.71
N ARG A 47 4.24 17.33 -14.05
CA ARG A 47 2.92 17.17 -14.67
C ARG A 47 2.29 15.81 -14.38
N MET A 48 3.08 14.73 -14.35
CA MET A 48 2.59 13.40 -13.99
C MET A 48 2.12 13.35 -12.54
N ASP A 49 2.89 13.92 -11.61
CA ASP A 49 2.53 13.99 -10.19
C ASP A 49 1.25 14.82 -9.98
N THR A 50 1.11 15.91 -10.74
CA THR A 50 -0.10 16.74 -10.76
C THR A 50 -1.31 15.95 -11.26
N ALA A 51 -1.16 15.24 -12.39
CA ALA A 51 -2.21 14.39 -12.95
C ALA A 51 -2.63 13.25 -11.99
N LEU A 52 -1.67 12.64 -11.29
CA LEU A 52 -1.95 11.62 -10.26
C LEU A 52 -2.73 12.21 -9.09
N SER A 53 -2.39 13.42 -8.63
CA SER A 53 -3.11 14.10 -7.56
C SER A 53 -4.55 14.38 -7.96
N TYR A 54 -4.79 14.92 -9.16
CA TYR A 54 -6.14 15.15 -9.68
C TYR A 54 -6.93 13.86 -9.85
N GLY A 55 -6.32 12.81 -10.42
CA GLY A 55 -6.97 11.51 -10.54
C GLY A 55 -7.31 10.87 -9.21
N THR A 56 -6.46 11.04 -8.19
CA THR A 56 -6.75 10.57 -6.83
C THR A 56 -7.94 11.31 -6.22
N GLN A 57 -8.01 12.64 -6.38
CA GLN A 57 -9.16 13.43 -5.91
C GLN A 57 -10.45 13.01 -6.62
N SER A 58 -10.43 12.84 -7.94
CA SER A 58 -11.61 12.39 -8.70
C SER A 58 -12.11 11.00 -8.26
N VAL A 59 -11.20 10.06 -8.00
CA VAL A 59 -11.56 8.73 -7.48
C VAL A 59 -12.11 8.83 -6.05
N ASN A 60 -11.58 9.72 -5.22
CA ASN A 60 -12.12 9.96 -3.88
C ASN A 60 -13.56 10.50 -3.94
N ASP A 61 -13.84 11.49 -4.79
CA ASP A 61 -15.21 12.04 -4.97
C ASP A 61 -16.19 10.95 -5.43
N LEU A 62 -15.74 10.08 -6.33
CA LEU A 62 -16.52 8.91 -6.77
C LEU A 62 -16.75 7.93 -5.62
N ALA A 63 -15.73 7.62 -4.83
CA ALA A 63 -15.83 6.74 -3.68
C ALA A 63 -16.80 7.30 -2.63
N GLU A 64 -16.75 8.60 -2.35
CA GLU A 64 -17.69 9.30 -1.47
C GLU A 64 -19.13 9.20 -1.99
N SER A 65 -19.34 9.47 -3.28
CA SER A 65 -20.65 9.34 -3.92
C SER A 65 -21.21 7.92 -3.79
N LYS A 66 -20.37 6.89 -3.99
CA LYS A 66 -20.76 5.49 -3.81
C LYS A 66 -21.04 5.16 -2.35
N LEU A 67 -20.25 5.69 -1.41
CA LEU A 67 -20.46 5.50 0.02
C LEU A 67 -21.83 6.04 0.45
N ILE A 68 -22.18 7.25 0.02
CA ILE A 68 -23.50 7.86 0.30
C ILE A 68 -24.63 7.01 -0.29
N SER A 69 -24.47 6.54 -1.53
CA SER A 69 -25.46 5.64 -2.15
C SER A 69 -25.64 4.35 -1.34
N HIS A 70 -24.56 3.74 -0.85
CA HIS A 70 -24.64 2.56 0.01
C HIS A 70 -25.30 2.84 1.37
N ILE A 71 -25.07 4.01 1.96
CA ILE A 71 -25.76 4.46 3.18
C ILE A 71 -27.26 4.57 2.92
N ASN A 72 -27.67 5.20 1.83
CA ASN A 72 -29.08 5.35 1.45
C ASN A 72 -29.76 3.98 1.22
N ASN A 73 -29.01 3.00 0.71
CA ASN A 73 -29.49 1.64 0.50
C ASN A 73 -29.46 0.77 1.79
N GLY A 74 -29.12 1.34 2.94
CA GLY A 74 -29.12 0.63 4.22
C GLY A 74 -27.94 -0.33 4.45
N ASN A 75 -26.83 -0.16 3.73
CA ASN A 75 -25.64 -0.99 3.96
C ASN A 75 -25.01 -0.67 5.33
N LEU A 76 -25.18 -1.59 6.29
CA LEU A 76 -24.68 -1.43 7.65
C LEU A 76 -23.18 -1.16 7.74
N ARG A 77 -22.37 -1.79 6.88
CA ARG A 77 -20.91 -1.61 6.87
C ARG A 77 -20.53 -0.20 6.42
N ALA A 78 -21.23 0.36 5.43
CA ALA A 78 -21.03 1.73 4.97
C ALA A 78 -21.43 2.76 6.05
N ILE A 79 -22.57 2.53 6.72
CA ILE A 79 -23.05 3.38 7.83
C ILE A 79 -22.06 3.36 8.98
N GLN A 80 -21.62 2.15 9.39
CA GLN A 80 -20.64 2.00 10.45
C GLN A 80 -19.33 2.71 10.10
N TYR A 81 -18.81 2.49 8.90
CA TYR A 81 -17.59 3.16 8.43
C TYR A 81 -17.72 4.68 8.50
N TRP A 82 -18.85 5.25 8.07
CA TRP A 82 -19.07 6.69 8.14
C TRP A 82 -19.08 7.22 9.58
N LEU A 83 -19.81 6.55 10.48
CA LEU A 83 -19.90 6.95 11.89
C LEU A 83 -18.56 6.84 12.61
N ASP A 84 -17.85 5.71 12.41
CA ASP A 84 -16.54 5.43 13.01
C ASP A 84 -15.49 6.51 12.66
N ASN A 85 -15.63 7.20 11.52
CA ASN A 85 -14.67 8.24 11.06
C ASN A 85 -15.15 9.69 11.27
N ASN A 86 -16.47 9.96 11.27
CA ASN A 86 -17.00 11.33 11.30
C ASN A 86 -17.54 11.76 12.68
N LYS A 87 -17.79 10.83 13.60
CA LYS A 87 -18.37 11.13 14.92
C LYS A 87 -17.49 10.60 16.03
N LYS A 88 -16.96 11.50 16.86
CA LYS A 88 -16.08 11.18 18.01
C LYS A 88 -16.63 10.09 18.93
N THR A 89 -17.95 10.05 19.13
CA THR A 89 -18.64 9.06 19.96
C THR A 89 -18.46 7.61 19.47
N TYR A 90 -18.28 7.42 18.16
CA TYR A 90 -18.18 6.10 17.52
C TYR A 90 -16.74 5.76 17.10
N ILE A 91 -15.79 6.69 17.26
CA ILE A 91 -14.38 6.43 16.95
C ILE A 91 -13.89 5.30 17.85
N LYS A 92 -13.54 4.17 17.24
CA LYS A 92 -12.92 3.04 17.93
C LYS A 92 -11.44 3.36 18.13
N PRO A 93 -10.93 3.51 19.36
CA PRO A 93 -9.52 3.72 19.58
C PRO A 93 -8.74 2.49 19.10
N ARG A 94 -7.73 2.69 18.26
CA ARG A 94 -6.78 1.61 17.93
C ARG A 94 -5.95 1.31 19.17
N ASP A 95 -5.80 0.03 19.50
CA ASP A 95 -4.86 -0.39 20.53
C ASP A 95 -3.43 -0.01 20.10
N LYS A 96 -2.75 0.78 20.93
CA LYS A 96 -1.37 1.23 20.70
C LYS A 96 -0.38 0.06 20.75
N ASN A 97 -0.77 -1.08 21.31
CA ASN A 97 0.07 -2.27 21.43
C ASN A 97 -0.10 -3.25 20.25
N MET A 98 -0.89 -2.97 19.21
CA MET A 98 -1.14 -3.94 18.12
C MET A 98 0.11 -4.35 17.32
N TRP A 99 1.15 -3.51 17.32
CA TRP A 99 2.42 -3.75 16.60
C TRP A 99 3.54 -4.26 17.50
N LYS A 100 3.28 -4.39 18.81
CA LYS A 100 4.22 -5.03 19.73
C LYS A 100 4.01 -6.52 19.63
N GLN A 101 4.82 -7.19 18.81
CA GLN A 101 4.97 -8.63 18.97
C GLN A 101 5.63 -8.85 20.33
N PRO A 102 5.00 -9.58 21.27
CA PRO A 102 5.69 -9.94 22.49
C PRO A 102 6.94 -10.72 22.08
N PHE A 103 8.10 -10.23 22.47
CA PHE A 103 9.33 -10.98 22.30
C PHE A 103 9.19 -12.27 23.12
N VAL A 104 9.09 -13.40 22.44
CA VAL A 104 9.19 -14.72 23.05
C VAL A 104 10.66 -15.12 22.94
N PRO A 105 11.44 -15.08 24.03
CA PRO A 105 12.83 -15.52 23.96
C PRO A 105 12.87 -16.97 23.49
N VAL A 106 13.78 -17.28 22.57
CA VAL A 106 14.08 -18.67 22.22
C VAL A 106 14.72 -19.31 23.44
N THR A 107 13.97 -20.18 24.13
CA THR A 107 14.41 -20.82 25.38
C THR A 107 15.27 -22.05 25.15
N LYS A 108 15.16 -22.69 23.98
CA LYS A 108 15.96 -23.86 23.61
C LYS A 108 16.12 -23.91 22.09
N ILE A 109 17.36 -24.11 21.63
CA ILE A 109 17.66 -24.42 20.24
C ILE A 109 18.09 -25.88 20.22
N VAL A 110 17.29 -26.74 19.58
CA VAL A 110 17.63 -28.15 19.36
C VAL A 110 18.18 -28.28 17.95
N ILE A 111 19.43 -28.70 17.83
CA ILE A 111 20.06 -28.99 16.54
C ILE A 111 20.04 -30.50 16.37
N GLU A 112 19.04 -31.01 15.64
CA GLU A 112 18.96 -32.42 15.30
C GLU A 112 20.00 -32.73 14.22
N ARG A 113 20.98 -33.57 14.57
CA ARG A 113 21.84 -34.21 13.56
C ARG A 113 21.12 -35.45 13.03
N PRO A 114 21.31 -35.84 11.76
CA PRO A 114 20.66 -37.01 11.18
C PRO A 114 20.92 -38.34 11.91
N ASP A 115 21.90 -38.39 12.82
CA ASP A 115 22.41 -39.62 13.42
C ASP A 115 21.85 -39.93 14.83
N GLY A 116 20.93 -39.11 15.36
CA GLY A 116 20.12 -39.46 16.55
C GLY A 116 20.87 -39.66 17.88
N ILE A 117 22.13 -39.25 18.00
CA ILE A 117 22.90 -39.36 19.26
C ILE A 117 22.82 -38.02 20.01
N GLU A 118 22.08 -38.01 21.12
CA GLU A 118 22.10 -36.94 22.11
C GLU A 118 23.33 -37.12 23.01
N VAL A 119 24.12 -36.06 23.20
CA VAL A 119 25.20 -36.02 24.19
C VAL A 119 24.85 -34.91 25.18
N ASP A 120 24.48 -35.30 26.40
CA ASP A 120 24.34 -34.37 27.53
C ASP A 120 25.74 -33.85 27.89
N VAL A 121 25.96 -32.55 27.66
CA VAL A 121 27.12 -31.85 28.19
C VAL A 121 26.70 -31.27 29.53
N GLU A 122 26.97 -32.00 30.61
CA GLU A 122 26.90 -31.47 31.97
C GLU A 122 27.80 -30.25 32.07
N GLU A 123 27.28 -29.16 32.64
CA GLU A 123 28.02 -27.93 32.92
C GLU A 123 29.25 -28.28 33.76
N GLY A 124 30.42 -28.16 33.14
CA GLY A 124 31.70 -28.25 33.84
C GLY A 124 31.74 -27.21 34.95
N GLU A 125 31.92 -27.71 36.17
CA GLU A 125 32.10 -26.93 37.40
C GLU A 125 33.19 -25.86 37.20
N LEU A 126 32.85 -24.63 37.61
CA LEU A 126 33.79 -23.54 37.80
C LEU A 126 34.72 -23.89 38.97
N GLU A 127 36.00 -24.16 38.72
CA GLU A 127 37.06 -24.07 39.73
C GLU A 127 38.05 -22.93 39.39
N GLU A 128 38.11 -22.01 40.37
CA GLU A 128 39.06 -20.91 40.70
C GLU A 128 39.23 -19.70 39.77
#